data_AF-A0A661VBC8-F1
#
_entry.id   AF-A0A661VBC8-F1
#
_cell.length_a   1.000
_cell.length_b   1.000
_cell.length_c   1.000
_cell.angle_alpha   90.00
_cell.angle_beta   90.00
_cell.angle_gamma   90.00
#
_symmetry.space_group_name_H-M   'P 1'
#
loop_
_entity.id
_entity.type
_entity.pdbx_description
1 polymer ?
#
loop_
_entity_poly.entity_id
_entity_poly.type
_entity_poly.pdbx_seq_one_letter_code
_entity_poly.pdbx_strand_id
1 'polypeptide(L)'
;MRGKTLIPILILVGAISYFASGEERNLALCLLIDNAGSMDCAGHDPKGLRWEAAKLVIDKTRKGDYICLVDFSDRPFILQPLIRVDGSSAQKRRIKERSGVILSNRKLTDIDSALKVALDQLKAAPSKITKAVILLTDGEVDVVEGTPQEKKVAAEMSKSVILSKT
;
A
#
# COMPACT_ATOMS: atom_id res chain seq x y z
N MET A 1 11.07 1.43 36.19
CA MET A 1 11.32 0.54 35.04
C MET A 1 10.09 0.59 34.13
N ARG A 2 10.15 1.31 33.00
CA ARG A 2 9.01 1.42 32.06
C ARG A 2 9.06 0.25 31.09
N GLY A 3 8.03 -0.61 31.14
CA GLY A 3 7.86 -1.74 30.25
C GLY A 3 7.76 -1.27 28.80
N LYS A 4 8.62 -1.83 27.94
CA LYS A 4 8.60 -1.59 26.50
C LYS A 4 7.44 -2.40 25.92
N THR A 5 6.33 -1.75 25.60
CA THR A 5 5.25 -2.37 24.84
C THR A 5 5.71 -2.51 23.40
N LEU A 6 6.00 -3.74 22.99
CA LEU A 6 6.32 -4.12 21.61
C LEU A 6 5.03 -4.00 20.78
N ILE A 7 5.00 -3.07 19.83
CA ILE A 7 3.94 -2.98 18.82
C ILE A 7 4.30 -3.99 17.71
N PRO A 8 3.46 -4.98 17.41
CA PRO A 8 3.73 -5.92 16.33
C PRO A 8 3.51 -5.21 14.99
N ILE A 9 4.59 -5.00 14.23
CA ILE A 9 4.52 -4.61 12.82
C ILE A 9 4.08 -5.86 12.04
N LEU A 10 2.85 -5.86 11.52
CA LEU A 10 2.36 -6.92 10.64
C LEU A 10 2.64 -6.55 9.18
N ILE A 11 3.69 -7.11 8.59
CA ILE A 11 3.93 -7.05 7.14
C ILE A 11 3.18 -8.21 6.50
N LEU A 12 2.05 -7.95 5.86
CA LEU A 12 1.33 -8.96 5.09
C LEU A 12 1.98 -9.12 3.70
N VAL A 13 2.94 -10.03 3.58
CA VAL A 13 3.49 -10.45 2.28
C VAL A 13 2.58 -11.54 1.72
N GLY A 14 1.73 -11.19 0.76
CA GLY A 14 1.00 -12.18 -0.03
C GLY A 14 1.97 -13.01 -0.87
N ALA A 15 2.21 -14.25 -0.49
CA ALA A 15 3.02 -15.19 -1.28
C ALA A 15 2.19 -15.70 -2.47
N ILE A 16 2.61 -15.36 -3.69
CA ILE A 16 2.13 -16.01 -4.92
C ILE A 16 3.28 -16.84 -5.50
N SER A 17 3.01 -18.14 -5.61
CA SER A 17 3.82 -19.28 -6.09
C SER A 17 5.19 -19.02 -6.71
N TYR A 18 6.22 -19.60 -6.08
CA TYR A 18 7.57 -19.74 -6.60
C TYR A 18 7.61 -20.81 -7.72
N PHE A 19 7.70 -20.38 -8.98
CA PHE A 19 8.39 -21.15 -9.99
C PHE A 19 9.79 -20.57 -10.13
N ALA A 20 10.75 -21.21 -9.44
CA ALA A 20 12.16 -20.92 -9.56
C ALA A 20 12.62 -21.20 -11.00
N SER A 21 12.78 -20.13 -11.77
CA SER A 21 13.73 -20.08 -12.88
C SER A 21 14.58 -18.84 -12.63
N GLY A 22 15.89 -19.02 -12.49
CA GLY A 22 16.85 -17.98 -12.11
C GLY A 22 17.09 -16.92 -13.19
N GLU A 23 16.03 -16.29 -13.68
CA GLU A 23 16.13 -14.97 -14.29
C GLU A 23 15.63 -13.95 -13.28
N GLU A 24 16.36 -12.84 -13.12
CA GLU A 24 15.84 -11.68 -12.40
C GLU A 24 14.59 -11.16 -13.11
N ARG A 25 13.42 -11.70 -12.76
CA ARG A 25 12.17 -11.21 -13.30
C ARG A 25 11.87 -9.86 -12.67
N ASN A 26 11.67 -8.88 -13.53
CA ASN A 26 11.11 -7.60 -13.12
C ASN A 26 9.74 -7.82 -12.46
N LEU A 27 9.34 -6.90 -11.60
CA LEU A 27 8.05 -6.93 -10.91
C LEU A 27 7.25 -5.66 -11.19
N ALA A 28 5.93 -5.75 -11.12
CA ALA A 28 5.03 -4.60 -11.12
C ALA A 28 4.42 -4.45 -9.74
N LEU A 29 4.61 -3.28 -9.14
CA LEU A 29 4.24 -2.99 -7.77
C LEU A 29 3.28 -1.81 -7.70
N CYS A 30 2.24 -1.94 -6.89
CA CYS A 30 1.48 -0.78 -6.44
C CYS A 30 1.65 -0.57 -4.94
N LEU A 31 2.06 0.63 -4.54
CA LEU A 31 2.02 1.05 -3.14
C LEU A 31 0.69 1.75 -2.88
N LEU A 32 -0.08 1.18 -1.96
CA LEU A 32 -1.22 1.82 -1.33
C LEU A 32 -0.76 2.47 -0.03
N ILE A 33 -0.99 3.77 0.08
CA ILE A 33 -0.45 4.63 1.12
C ILE A 33 -1.64 5.15 1.94
N ASP A 34 -1.80 4.62 3.16
CA ASP A 34 -2.90 5.00 4.04
C ASP A 34 -2.69 6.41 4.61
N ASN A 35 -3.68 7.25 4.39
CA ASN A 35 -3.72 8.64 4.81
C ASN A 35 -4.97 8.97 5.62
N ALA A 36 -5.67 7.97 6.16
CA ALA A 36 -6.69 8.21 7.15
C ALA A 36 -6.15 9.06 8.32
N GLY A 37 -7.00 9.90 8.90
CA GLY A 37 -6.60 10.79 9.99
C GLY A 37 -6.11 10.06 11.24
N SER A 38 -6.58 8.83 11.46
CA SER A 38 -6.10 7.93 12.53
C SER A 38 -4.59 7.68 12.45
N MET A 39 -4.01 7.70 11.24
CA MET A 39 -2.58 7.49 11.04
C MET A 39 -1.72 8.50 11.79
N ASP A 40 -2.24 9.70 12.09
CA ASP A 40 -1.50 10.74 12.83
C ASP A 40 -1.72 10.65 14.36
N CYS A 41 -2.58 9.75 14.83
CA CYS A 41 -2.86 9.56 16.25
C CYS A 41 -1.77 8.74 16.96
N ALA A 42 -1.66 8.93 18.28
CA ALA A 42 -0.71 8.18 19.10
C ALA A 42 -1.02 6.68 19.08
N GLY A 43 -0.02 5.85 18.80
CA GLY A 43 -0.18 4.38 18.68
C GLY A 43 -0.30 3.88 17.24
N HIS A 44 -0.47 4.80 16.28
CA HIS A 44 -0.55 4.49 14.85
C HIS A 44 0.78 4.87 14.18
N ASP A 45 0.80 5.91 13.34
CA ASP A 45 2.03 6.40 12.72
C ASP A 45 2.20 7.93 12.78
N PRO A 46 2.22 8.52 13.99
CA PRO A 46 2.34 9.96 14.17
C PRO A 46 3.68 10.53 13.68
N LYS A 47 4.65 9.66 13.37
CA LYS A 47 5.97 10.04 12.86
C LYS A 47 6.09 9.92 11.34
N GLY A 48 5.05 9.42 10.66
CA GLY A 48 5.05 9.26 9.21
C GLY A 48 6.06 8.22 8.70
N LEU A 49 6.30 7.14 9.46
CA LEU A 49 7.16 6.03 9.05
C LEU A 49 6.71 5.40 7.73
N ARG A 50 5.40 5.43 7.45
CA ARG A 50 4.81 5.07 6.15
C ARG A 50 5.44 5.79 4.97
N TRP A 51 5.87 7.05 5.12
CA TRP A 51 6.50 7.81 4.03
C TRP A 51 7.93 7.34 3.80
N GLU A 52 8.65 7.04 4.87
CA GLU A 52 10.00 6.49 4.78
C GLU A 52 9.98 5.06 4.24
N ALA A 53 8.98 4.25 4.62
CA ALA A 53 8.75 2.93 4.05
C ALA A 53 8.46 3.00 2.54
N ALA A 54 7.60 3.92 2.10
CA ALA A 54 7.33 4.12 0.69
C ALA A 54 8.60 4.49 -0.09
N LYS A 55 9.40 5.43 0.44
CA LYS A 55 10.69 5.83 -0.14
C LYS A 55 11.68 4.66 -0.22
N LEU A 56 11.77 3.85 0.83
CA LEU A 56 12.64 2.67 0.86
C LEU A 56 12.26 1.67 -0.22
N VAL A 57 10.97 1.40 -0.40
CA VAL A 57 10.48 0.51 -1.46
C VAL A 57 10.81 1.06 -2.84
N ILE A 58 10.60 2.37 -3.07
CA ILE A 58 10.98 3.03 -4.33
C ILE A 58 12.48 2.90 -4.59
N ASP A 59 13.32 3.05 -3.56
CA ASP A 59 14.78 2.92 -3.70
C ASP A 59 15.21 1.49 -4.06
N LYS A 60 14.47 0.48 -3.60
CA LYS A 60 14.72 -0.94 -3.90
C LYS A 60 14.23 -1.41 -5.27
N THR A 61 13.42 -0.62 -5.98
CA THR A 61 13.06 -0.94 -7.38
C THR A 61 14.31 -1.00 -8.26
N ARG A 62 14.33 -1.93 -9.22
CA ARG A 62 15.41 -2.10 -10.18
C ARG A 62 15.00 -1.54 -11.55
N LYS A 63 15.97 -1.31 -12.41
CA LYS A 63 15.69 -0.98 -13.81
C LYS A 63 14.86 -2.10 -14.43
N GLY A 64 13.72 -1.75 -15.01
CA GLY A 64 12.80 -2.70 -15.63
C GLY A 64 11.59 -3.07 -14.78
N ASP A 65 11.64 -2.84 -13.46
CA ASP A 65 10.46 -2.94 -12.58
C ASP A 65 9.42 -1.88 -12.97
N TYR A 66 8.18 -2.07 -12.51
CA TYR A 66 7.09 -1.11 -12.67
C TYR A 66 6.57 -0.72 -11.29
N ILE A 67 6.24 0.56 -11.12
CA ILE A 67 5.72 1.08 -9.85
C ILE A 67 4.58 2.08 -10.06
N CYS A 68 3.51 1.93 -9.29
CA CYS A 68 2.46 2.94 -9.07
C CYS A 68 2.36 3.29 -7.59
N LEU A 69 1.91 4.52 -7.31
CA LEU A 69 1.64 5.02 -5.97
C LEU A 69 0.19 5.51 -5.90
N VAL A 70 -0.51 5.11 -4.85
CA VAL A 70 -1.90 5.49 -4.59
C VAL A 70 -1.99 5.96 -3.14
N ASP A 71 -2.47 7.18 -2.96
CA ASP A 71 -2.95 7.71 -1.69
C ASP A 71 -4.39 7.24 -1.49
N PHE A 72 -4.75 6.78 -0.29
CA PHE A 72 -6.15 6.47 0.01
C PHE A 72 -6.53 6.87 1.44
N SER A 73 -7.79 7.29 1.57
CA SER A 73 -8.52 7.33 2.83
C SER A 73 -9.95 6.83 2.57
N ASP A 74 -10.91 7.72 2.35
CA ASP A 74 -12.29 7.41 2.00
C ASP A 74 -12.45 7.02 0.52
N ARG A 75 -11.47 7.41 -0.30
CA ARG A 75 -11.34 7.02 -1.71
C ARG A 75 -9.88 7.08 -2.14
N PRO A 76 -9.48 6.28 -3.15
CA PRO A 76 -8.13 6.29 -3.69
C PRO A 76 -7.86 7.42 -4.68
N PHE A 77 -6.63 7.92 -4.68
CA PHE A 77 -6.08 8.89 -5.62
C PHE A 77 -4.73 8.40 -6.14
N ILE A 78 -4.57 8.38 -7.46
CA ILE A 78 -3.32 7.98 -8.10
C ILE A 78 -2.32 9.14 -7.99
N LEU A 79 -1.29 8.99 -7.15
CA LEU A 79 -0.18 9.95 -7.04
C LEU A 79 0.79 9.79 -8.22
N GLN A 80 1.01 8.53 -8.63
CA GLN A 80 1.89 8.16 -9.73
C GLN A 80 1.25 6.99 -10.48
N PRO A 81 0.81 7.20 -11.74
CA PRO A 81 0.39 6.10 -12.60
C PRO A 81 1.49 5.07 -12.76
N LEU A 82 1.13 3.82 -13.07
CA LEU A 82 2.11 2.76 -13.28
C LEU A 82 3.15 3.17 -14.34
N ILE A 83 4.41 3.23 -13.93
CA ILE A 83 5.53 3.55 -14.82
C ILE A 83 6.63 2.51 -14.72
N ARG A 84 7.33 2.28 -15.83
CA ARG A 84 8.55 1.46 -15.84
C ARG A 84 9.71 2.26 -15.27
N VAL A 85 10.45 1.62 -14.36
CA VAL A 85 11.64 2.17 -13.72
C VAL A 85 12.82 2.10 -14.69
N ASP A 86 13.44 3.25 -14.97
CA ASP A 86 14.60 3.37 -15.85
C ASP A 86 15.94 3.10 -15.14
N GLY A 87 15.91 3.03 -13.80
CA GLY A 87 17.06 2.79 -12.93
C GLY A 87 17.82 4.06 -12.52
N SER A 88 17.43 5.23 -13.04
CA SER A 88 18.08 6.51 -12.73
C SER A 88 17.66 7.03 -11.35
N SER A 89 18.62 7.61 -10.63
CA SER A 89 18.35 8.28 -9.35
C SER A 89 17.41 9.48 -9.51
N ALA A 90 17.41 10.13 -10.68
CA ALA A 90 16.52 11.25 -10.99
C ALA A 90 15.05 10.82 -11.09
N GLN A 91 14.77 9.70 -11.76
CA GLN A 91 13.40 9.16 -11.84
C GLN A 91 12.93 8.71 -10.45
N LYS A 92 13.76 7.96 -9.72
CA LYS A 92 13.43 7.52 -8.35
C LYS A 92 13.14 8.70 -7.43
N ARG A 93 13.94 9.78 -7.49
CA ARG A 93 13.69 11.00 -6.71
C ARG A 93 12.32 11.62 -7.02
N ARG A 94 11.95 11.76 -8.30
CA ARG A 94 10.63 12.29 -8.69
C ARG A 94 9.47 11.43 -8.20
N ILE A 95 9.63 10.11 -8.17
CA ILE A 95 8.62 9.19 -7.63
C ILE A 95 8.51 9.35 -6.11
N LYS A 96 9.64 9.48 -5.39
CA LYS A 96 9.68 9.71 -3.94
C LYS A 96 9.06 11.05 -3.52
N GLU A 97 9.22 12.09 -4.33
CA GLU A 97 8.56 13.38 -4.06
C GLU A 97 7.02 13.25 -4.05
N ARG A 98 6.47 12.36 -4.90
CA ARG A 98 5.03 12.10 -4.94
C ARG A 98 4.53 11.29 -3.75
N SER A 99 5.34 10.43 -3.14
CA SER A 99 4.89 9.52 -2.07
C SER A 99 4.49 10.23 -0.78
N GLY A 100 4.86 11.50 -0.59
CA GLY A 100 4.46 12.32 0.56
C GLY A 100 3.26 13.22 0.30
N VAL A 101 2.66 13.16 -0.90
CA VAL A 101 1.50 13.98 -1.25
C VAL A 101 0.22 13.35 -0.71
N ILE A 102 -0.60 14.16 -0.05
CA ILE A 102 -1.91 13.78 0.47
C ILE A 102 -2.96 14.51 -0.36
N LEU A 103 -3.76 13.76 -1.14
CA LEU A 103 -4.89 14.23 -1.93
C LEU A 103 -6.23 13.83 -1.30
N SER A 104 -6.22 12.79 -0.48
CA SER A 104 -7.37 12.25 0.22
C SER A 104 -7.84 13.17 1.35
N ASN A 105 -9.12 13.07 1.72
CA ASN A 105 -9.71 13.94 2.73
C ASN A 105 -9.46 13.46 4.17
N ARG A 106 -8.77 12.32 4.32
CA ARG A 106 -8.33 11.71 5.58
C ARG A 106 -9.46 11.28 6.54
N LYS A 107 -10.70 11.11 6.06
CA LYS A 107 -11.85 10.84 6.96
C LYS A 107 -12.05 9.37 7.35
N LEU A 108 -11.86 8.44 6.43
CA LEU A 108 -12.15 7.00 6.58
C LEU A 108 -11.00 6.14 6.01
N THR A 109 -11.14 4.81 6.08
CA THR A 109 -10.16 3.85 5.55
C THR A 109 -10.84 2.82 4.62
N ASP A 110 -11.07 3.22 3.37
CA ASP A 110 -11.63 2.37 2.31
C ASP A 110 -10.53 1.60 1.55
N ILE A 111 -10.11 0.50 2.16
CA ILE A 111 -9.12 -0.42 1.59
C ILE A 111 -9.66 -1.13 0.34
N ASP A 112 -10.97 -1.42 0.29
CA ASP A 112 -11.58 -2.17 -0.81
C ASP A 112 -11.50 -1.37 -2.12
N SER A 113 -11.81 -0.07 -2.07
CA SER A 113 -11.66 0.82 -3.23
C SER A 113 -10.19 1.01 -3.61
N ALA A 114 -9.29 1.13 -2.63
CA ALA A 114 -7.86 1.23 -2.89
C ALA A 114 -7.30 -0.01 -3.62
N LEU A 115 -7.67 -1.22 -3.18
CA LEU A 115 -7.28 -2.47 -3.82
C LEU A 115 -7.81 -2.58 -5.25
N LYS A 116 -9.05 -2.18 -5.52
CA LYS A 116 -9.61 -2.16 -6.89
C LYS A 116 -8.77 -1.26 -7.81
N VAL A 117 -8.42 -0.05 -7.36
CA VAL A 117 -7.57 0.86 -8.14
C VAL A 117 -6.16 0.29 -8.34
N ALA A 118 -5.57 -0.35 -7.33
CA ALA A 118 -4.28 -1.01 -7.48
C ALA A 118 -4.31 -2.12 -8.54
N LEU A 119 -5.34 -2.98 -8.51
CA LEU A 119 -5.52 -4.03 -9.51
C LEU A 119 -5.69 -3.44 -10.91
N ASP A 120 -6.44 -2.35 -11.05
CA ASP A 120 -6.61 -1.66 -12.33
C ASP A 120 -5.30 -1.06 -12.85
N GLN A 121 -4.48 -0.44 -11.99
CA GLN A 121 -3.15 0.03 -12.38
C GLN A 121 -2.25 -1.13 -12.84
N LEU A 122 -2.27 -2.24 -12.13
CA LEU A 122 -1.43 -3.41 -12.44
C LEU A 122 -1.85 -4.15 -13.72
N LYS A 123 -3.06 -3.93 -14.24
CA LYS A 123 -3.47 -4.44 -15.58
C LYS A 123 -2.65 -3.82 -16.71
N ALA A 124 -2.12 -2.61 -16.54
CA ALA A 124 -1.27 -1.95 -17.53
C ALA A 124 0.17 -2.55 -17.59
N ALA A 125 0.54 -3.38 -16.63
CA ALA A 125 1.84 -4.06 -16.63
C ALA A 125 1.89 -5.22 -17.64
N PRO A 126 3.07 -5.58 -18.17
CA PRO A 126 3.22 -6.74 -19.07
C PRO A 126 2.57 -8.02 -18.52
N SER A 127 1.99 -8.84 -19.39
CA SER A 127 1.20 -10.02 -18.98
C SER A 127 1.99 -11.08 -18.20
N LYS A 128 3.30 -11.22 -18.47
CA LYS A 128 4.18 -12.22 -17.85
C LYS A 128 5.03 -11.67 -16.68
N ILE A 129 4.68 -10.50 -16.14
CA ILE A 129 5.38 -9.90 -15.00
C ILE A 129 4.69 -10.28 -13.68
N THR A 130 5.46 -10.51 -12.63
CA THR A 130 4.92 -10.69 -11.27
C THR A 130 4.28 -9.38 -10.81
N LYS A 131 3.06 -9.42 -10.30
CA LYS A 131 2.31 -8.26 -9.82
C LYS A 131 2.14 -8.36 -8.31
N ALA A 132 2.38 -7.26 -7.61
CA ALA A 132 2.25 -7.19 -6.16
C ALA A 132 1.63 -5.85 -5.74
N VAL A 133 0.94 -5.87 -4.60
CA VAL A 133 0.45 -4.68 -3.92
C VAL A 133 1.07 -4.66 -2.53
N ILE A 134 1.62 -3.51 -2.12
CA ILE A 134 2.05 -3.25 -0.75
C ILE A 134 1.10 -2.23 -0.16
N LEU A 135 0.47 -2.59 0.95
CA LEU A 135 -0.39 -1.72 1.73
C LEU A 135 0.39 -1.18 2.93
N LEU A 136 0.52 0.14 3.03
CA LEU A 136 1.16 0.83 4.14
C LEU A 136 0.08 1.47 5.01
N THR A 137 -0.33 0.78 6.07
CA THR A 137 -1.41 1.14 7.00
C THR A 137 -1.01 0.76 8.43
N ASP A 138 -1.71 1.30 9.41
CA ASP A 138 -1.62 0.90 10.83
C ASP A 138 -2.42 -0.39 11.13
N GLY A 139 -3.21 -0.86 10.17
CA GLY A 139 -3.96 -2.11 10.23
C GLY A 139 -5.41 -1.97 10.71
N GLU A 140 -5.90 -0.75 10.92
CA GLU A 140 -7.31 -0.50 11.20
C GLU A 140 -8.12 -0.40 9.89
N VAL A 141 -9.31 -1.01 9.89
CA VAL A 141 -10.22 -1.01 8.73
C VAL A 141 -11.53 -0.36 9.15
N ASP A 142 -11.77 0.87 8.69
CA ASP A 142 -12.96 1.66 8.97
C ASP A 142 -13.74 1.92 7.68
N VAL A 143 -14.61 0.96 7.33
CA VAL A 143 -15.45 0.99 6.11
C VAL A 143 -16.78 1.73 6.31
N VAL A 144 -17.20 1.93 7.56
CA VAL A 144 -18.47 2.58 7.93
C VAL A 144 -18.28 3.48 9.15
N GLU A 145 -19.00 4.61 9.20
CA GLU A 145 -19.15 5.37 10.44
C GLU A 145 -20.04 4.58 11.42
N GLY A 146 -19.65 4.52 12.69
CA GLY A 146 -20.37 3.75 13.70
C GLY A 146 -19.59 3.51 14.98
N THR A 147 -20.22 2.78 15.89
CA THR A 147 -19.63 2.31 17.15
C THR A 147 -18.45 1.35 16.90
N PRO A 148 -17.53 1.17 17.88
CA PRO A 148 -16.41 0.24 17.74
C PRO A 148 -16.83 -1.19 17.35
N GLN A 149 -18.00 -1.65 17.81
CA GLN A 149 -18.57 -2.94 17.44
C GLN A 149 -18.97 -2.99 15.96
N GLU A 150 -19.63 -1.95 15.44
CA GLU A 150 -20.05 -1.88 14.04
C GLU A 150 -18.85 -1.83 13.10
N LYS A 151 -17.82 -1.05 13.46
CA LYS A 151 -16.53 -1.00 12.76
C LYS A 151 -15.85 -2.36 12.71
N LYS A 152 -15.82 -3.07 13.84
CA LYS A 152 -15.23 -4.42 13.93
C LYS A 152 -15.98 -5.45 13.09
N VAL A 153 -17.30 -5.40 13.06
CA VAL A 153 -18.12 -6.29 12.22
C VAL A 153 -17.87 -5.99 10.74
N ALA A 154 -17.84 -4.72 10.35
CA ALA A 154 -17.54 -4.32 8.97
C ALA A 154 -16.13 -4.77 8.54
N ALA A 155 -15.12 -4.61 9.41
CA ALA A 155 -13.76 -5.07 9.16
C ALA A 155 -13.69 -6.60 8.95
N GLU A 156 -14.37 -7.39 9.79
CA GLU A 156 -14.42 -8.86 9.64
C GLU A 156 -15.16 -9.30 8.36
N MET A 157 -16.22 -8.59 7.98
CA MET A 157 -16.92 -8.83 6.72
C MET A 157 -16.03 -8.54 5.50
N SER A 158 -15.31 -7.41 5.50
CA SER A 158 -14.36 -7.07 4.42
C SER A 158 -13.21 -8.08 4.30
N LYS A 159 -12.68 -8.61 5.41
CA LYS A 159 -11.67 -9.68 5.38
C LYS A 159 -12.12 -10.92 4.59
N SER A 160 -13.39 -11.32 4.76
CA SER A 160 -13.93 -12.51 4.08
C SER A 160 -14.11 -12.33 2.57
N VAL A 161 -14.35 -11.09 2.12
CA VAL A 161 -14.53 -10.76 0.69
C VAL A 161 -13.19 -10.71 -0.05
N ILE A 162 -12.14 -10.24 0.61
CA ILE A 162 -10.79 -10.14 0.02
C ILE A 162 -10.17 -11.53 -0.21
N LEU A 163 -10.46 -12.51 0.67
CA LEU A 163 -9.86 -13.86 0.58
C LEU A 163 -10.63 -14.86 -0.29
N SER A 164 -11.92 -14.62 -0.58
CA SER A 164 -12.77 -15.57 -1.32
C SER A 164 -12.79 -15.39 -2.85
N LYS A 165 -12.13 -14.36 -3.38
CA LYS A 165 -12.09 -14.06 -4.83
C LYS A 165 -10.74 -14.35 -5.51
N THR A 166 -9.90 -15.15 -4.86
CA THR A 166 -8.64 -15.69 -5.42
C THR A 166 -8.80 -17.19 -5.61
#